data_AF-A0AAV5M3V5-F1
#
_entry.id   AF-A0AAV5M3V5-F1
#
_cell.length_a   1.000
_cell.length_b   1.000
_cell.length_c   1.000
_cell.angle_alpha   90.00
_cell.angle_beta   90.00
_cell.angle_gamma   90.00
#
_symmetry.space_group_name_H-M   'P 1'
#
loop_
_entity.id
_entity.type
_entity.pdbx_description
1 polymer ?
#
loop_
_entity_poly.entity_id
_entity_poly.type
_entity_poly.pdbx_seq_one_letter_code
_entity_poly.pdbx_strand_id
1 'polypeptide(L)' 'MQHVLCTSLENSPQTNPIIGRIECKAGHGAGRPTKKQIEGAADRYSFMAMVSDATWIE' A
#
# COMPACT_ATOMS: atom_id res chain seq x y z
N MET A 1 3.69 2.37 -8.46
CA MET A 1 3.17 3.74 -8.36
C MET A 1 1.96 3.69 -7.44
N GLN A 2 1.87 4.58 -6.45
CA GLN A 2 0.72 4.63 -5.54
C GLN A 2 -0.24 5.70 -6.05
N HIS A 3 -1.50 5.33 -6.25
CA HIS A 3 -2.54 6.25 -6.66
C HIS A 3 -3.54 6.43 -5.51
N VAL A 4 -3.81 7.68 -5.15
CA VAL A 4 -4.92 8.03 -4.26
C VAL A 4 -6.18 8.04 -5.12
N LEU A 5 -7.06 7.06 -4.91
CA LEU A 5 -8.20 6.82 -5.79
C LEU A 5 -9.46 7.58 -5.35
N CYS A 6 -9.47 8.12 -4.12
CA CYS A 6 -10.58 8.93 -3.62
C CYS A 6 -10.07 9.99 -2.64
N THR A 7 -10.26 11.26 -2.95
CA THR A 7 -10.22 12.37 -2.00
C THR A 7 -11.68 12.65 -1.64
N SER A 8 -12.07 12.43 -0.39
CA SER A 8 -13.46 12.29 0.05
C SER A 8 -14.46 13.29 -0.56
N LEU A 9 -15.69 12.84 -0.79
CA LEU A 9 -16.87 13.70 -0.91
C LEU A 9 -16.99 14.57 0.35
N GLU A 10 -17.48 15.81 0.23
CA GLU A 10 -17.49 16.86 1.27
C GLU A 10 -18.10 16.48 2.63
N ASN A 11 -18.79 15.33 2.75
CA ASN A 11 -19.44 14.85 3.98
C ASN A 11 -19.24 13.35 4.25
N SER A 12 -18.11 12.78 3.82
CA SER A 12 -17.83 11.36 4.09
C SER A 12 -17.32 11.13 5.52
N PRO A 13 -17.84 10.15 6.27
CA PRO A 13 -17.24 9.72 7.54
C PRO A 13 -15.92 8.97 7.35
N GLN A 14 -15.53 8.64 6.11
CA GLN A 14 -14.26 7.98 5.81
C GLN A 14 -13.11 9.00 5.86
N THR A 15 -12.31 8.93 6.92
CA THR A 15 -11.12 9.76 7.14
C THR A 15 -9.82 9.02 6.84
N ASN A 16 -9.84 7.69 6.75
CA ASN A 16 -8.66 6.87 6.52
C ASN A 16 -8.32 6.80 5.01
N PRO A 17 -7.02 6.72 4.66
CA PRO A 17 -6.58 6.70 3.28
C PRO A 17 -7.01 5.41 2.55
N ILE A 18 -7.65 5.57 1.39
CA ILE A 18 -7.96 4.46 0.47
C ILE A 18 -7.03 4.57 -0.74
N ILE A 19 -6.08 3.64 -0.85
CA ILE A 19 -5.00 3.70 -1.83
C ILE A 19 -4.93 2.45 -2.70
N GLY A 20 -4.64 2.65 -3.98
CA GLY A 20 -4.30 1.57 -4.91
C GLY A 20 -2.79 1.50 -5.14
N ARG A 21 -2.16 0.38 -4.77
CA ARG A 21 -0.77 0.10 -5.14
C ARG A 21 -0.73 -0.74 -6.40
N ILE A 22 -0.42 -0.10 -7.54
CA ILE A 22 -0.36 -0.76 -8.84
C ILE A 22 1.10 -0.99 -9.21
N GLU A 23 1.46 -2.26 -9.46
CA GLU A 23 2.81 -2.61 -9.87
C GLU A 23 2.97 -2.63 -11.39
N CYS A 24 3.90 -1.82 -11.88
CA CYS A 24 4.20 -1.75 -13.31
C CYS A 24 5.10 -2.91 -13.73
N LYS A 25 4.88 -3.40 -14.96
CA LYS A 25 5.65 -4.51 -15.57
C LYS A 25 5.64 -5.78 -14.71
N ALA A 26 4.49 -6.10 -14.12
CA ALA A 26 4.25 -7.31 -13.36
C ALA A 26 2.95 -7.97 -13.86
N GLY A 27 2.96 -9.30 -13.96
CA GLY A 27 1.77 -10.10 -14.23
C GLY A 27 1.09 -10.56 -12.95
N HIS A 28 0.40 -11.70 -13.01
CA HIS A 28 -0.36 -12.23 -11.86
C HIS A 28 0.53 -12.56 -10.65
N GLY A 29 1.77 -13.00 -10.86
CA GLY A 29 2.75 -13.17 -9.77
C GLY A 29 3.83 -14.22 -10.01
N ALA A 30 3.57 -15.25 -10.83
CA ALA A 30 4.56 -16.27 -11.15
C ALA A 30 5.79 -15.66 -11.86
N GLY A 31 7.00 -16.03 -11.43
CA GLY A 31 8.25 -15.51 -11.99
C GLY A 31 8.56 -14.04 -11.67
N ARG A 32 7.80 -13.41 -10.76
CA ARG A 32 8.07 -12.03 -10.35
C ARG A 32 9.45 -11.92 -9.68
N PRO A 33 10.30 -10.96 -10.06
CA PRO A 33 11.62 -10.79 -9.45
C PRO A 33 11.53 -10.65 -7.92
N THR A 34 12.43 -11.30 -7.19
CA THR A 34 12.45 -11.28 -5.71
C THR A 34 12.44 -9.85 -5.16
N LYS A 35 13.19 -8.93 -5.78
CA LYS A 35 13.19 -7.51 -5.41
C LYS A 35 11.80 -6.90 -5.41
N LYS A 36 11.00 -7.15 -6.46
CA LYS A 36 9.61 -6.65 -6.57
C LYS A 36 8.68 -7.28 -5.53
N GLN A 37 8.94 -8.53 -5.14
CA GLN A 37 8.19 -9.18 -4.07
C GLN A 37 8.48 -8.51 -2.72
N ILE A 38 9.76 -8.25 -2.43
CA ILE A 38 10.20 -7.55 -1.21
C ILE A 38 9.61 -6.14 -1.16
N GLU A 39 9.73 -5.35 -2.22
CA GLU A 39 9.14 -4.00 -2.30
C GLU A 39 7.62 -4.05 -2.06
N GLY A 40 6.93 -5.02 -2.66
CA GLY A 40 5.48 -5.20 -2.44
C GLY A 40 5.11 -5.60 -1.01
N ALA A 41 5.95 -6.40 -0.34
CA ALA A 41 5.74 -6.75 1.07
C ALA A 41 6.04 -5.55 1.99
N ALA A 42 7.17 -4.88 1.77
CA ALA A 42 7.60 -3.72 2.55
C ALA A 42 6.53 -2.62 2.54
N ASP A 43 6.00 -2.26 1.35
CA ASP A 43 4.96 -1.22 1.22
C ASP A 43 3.67 -1.58 1.96
N ARG A 44 3.27 -2.87 1.97
CA ARG A 44 2.06 -3.32 2.67
C ARG A 44 2.22 -3.27 4.18
N TYR A 45 3.35 -3.76 4.69
CA TYR A 45 3.59 -3.81 6.13
C TYR A 45 3.89 -2.43 6.72
N SER A 46 4.61 -1.56 6.00
CA SER A 46 4.85 -0.19 6.44
C SER A 46 3.55 0.63 6.47
N PHE A 47 2.68 0.48 5.46
CA PHE A 47 1.36 1.09 5.48
C PHE A 47 0.51 0.56 6.63
N MET A 48 0.50 -0.77 6.87
CA MET A 48 -0.21 -1.38 7.98
C MET A 48 0.26 -0.84 9.34
N ALA A 49 1.58 -0.73 9.54
CA ALA A 49 2.16 -0.17 10.75
C ALA A 49 1.74 1.29 10.95
N MET A 50 1.80 2.09 9.88
CA MET A 50 1.40 3.50 9.91
C MET A 50 -0.08 3.69 10.27
N VAL A 51 -1.00 2.93 9.67
CA VAL A 51 -2.45 3.08 9.96
C VAL A 51 -2.88 2.45 11.28
N SER A 52 -2.05 1.60 11.87
CA SER A 52 -2.31 0.94 13.15
C SER A 52 -1.55 1.58 14.32
N ASP A 53 -0.87 2.71 14.07
CA ASP A 53 0.01 3.41 15.02
C ASP A 53 1.06 2.48 15.69
N ALA A 54 1.49 1.45 14.96
CA ALA A 54 2.46 0.50 15.47
C ALA A 54 3.88 1.09 15.41
N THR A 55 4.61 1.00 16.52
CA THR A 55 6.00 1.47 16.62
C THR A 55 6.99 0.35 16.34
N TRP A 56 8.14 0.70 15.76
CA TRP A 56 9.26 -0.22 15.63
C TRP A 56 9.81 -0.62 17.00
N ILE A 57 10.21 -1.88 17.13
CA ILE A 57 10.91 -2.43 18.28
C ILE A 57 12.22 -2.99 17.75
N GLU A 58 13.34 -2.55 18.35
CA GLU A 58 14.68 -3.05 18.00
C GLU A 58 14.92 -4.49 18.48
#